data_AF-A0A8X6YRF5-F1
#
_entry.id   AF-A0A8X6YRF5-F1
#
_cell.length_a   1.000
_cell.length_b   1.000
_cell.length_c   1.000
_cell.angle_alpha   90.00
_cell.angle_beta   90.00
_cell.angle_gamma   90.00
#
_symmetry.space_group_name_H-M   'P 1'
#
loop_
_entity.id
_entity.type
_entity.pdbx_description
1 polymer ?
#
loop_
_entity_poly.entity_id
_entity_poly.type
_entity_poly.pdbx_seq_one_letter_code
_entity_poly.pdbx_strand_id
1 'polypeptide(L)'
;MAFAGLKKQINKANQYMSEKIGGAEGTKFTEEYTEMERKTDLTNELVEDLLNKTKEYLQPNPASRAKLMVSSKLRGGAKAHAYTQPEGTLGEAMVKYGKDLGEESPFGLSLIECGEALKQMAEVKYALEDNVKQNFLEPLHHLQTKDIKDVMHHRKKLQGRRLDYDCKKRRQAKRAHLSEEEIRLAEDKFEESFNLASMGMFNLLENDVEQISQLASLAESLYDYHNQCAAILQSATERLNEQRNDAASRPKETYQPKKLHELNIPSLHDDISPQVEYGASPARSPAGTPVDPPPHKSLFLGGLTAGSGQTSATSPGRSPNRSPNASPLPSPVRSPARTPVIQQPCAQALYDFEPENEGELGFKEGEVVTLTSRVDDNCFGAIAINDAGFLKATLLELRCQ
;
A
#
# COMPACT_ATOMS: atom_id res chain seq x y z
N MET A 1 22.32 18.97 49.05
CA MET A 1 20.89 19.05 48.66
C MET A 1 20.39 17.83 47.86
N ALA A 2 21.21 17.09 47.12
CA ALA A 2 20.78 15.92 46.33
C ALA A 2 20.20 14.73 47.16
N PHE A 3 20.75 14.50 48.37
CA PHE A 3 20.34 13.39 49.24
C PHE A 3 18.89 13.49 49.78
N ALA A 4 18.39 14.72 50.02
CA ALA A 4 17.03 14.92 50.53
C ALA A 4 15.98 14.61 49.45
N GLY A 5 16.27 14.96 48.19
CA GLY A 5 15.42 14.62 47.04
C GLY A 5 15.38 13.11 46.79
N LEU A 6 16.53 12.44 46.86
CA LEU A 6 16.63 10.99 46.70
C LEU A 6 15.86 10.23 47.79
N LYS A 7 16.01 10.63 49.06
CA LYS A 7 15.26 10.06 50.19
C LYS A 7 13.74 10.23 50.02
N LYS A 8 13.30 11.37 49.46
CA LYS A 8 11.89 11.61 49.15
C LYS A 8 11.36 10.65 48.07
N GLN A 9 12.13 10.41 47.00
CA GLN A 9 11.73 9.49 45.94
C GLN A 9 11.68 8.04 46.42
N ILE A 10 12.66 7.60 47.23
CA ILE A 10 12.67 6.26 47.85
C ILE A 10 11.44 6.06 48.74
N ASN A 11 11.06 7.07 49.53
CA ASN A 11 9.88 7.00 50.39
C ASN A 11 8.58 6.90 49.58
N LYS A 12 8.46 7.63 48.46
CA LYS A 12 7.31 7.50 47.54
C LYS A 12 7.23 6.12 46.92
N ALA A 13 8.35 5.58 46.47
CA ALA A 13 8.43 4.23 45.91
C ALA A 13 8.03 3.17 46.95
N ASN A 14 8.55 3.29 48.17
CA ASN A 14 8.17 2.41 49.28
C ASN A 14 6.67 2.51 49.61
N GLN A 15 6.10 3.72 49.57
CA GLN A 15 4.67 3.92 49.79
C GLN A 15 3.82 3.28 48.69
N TYR A 16 4.23 3.43 47.43
CA TYR A 16 3.58 2.79 46.28
C TYR A 16 3.62 1.26 46.38
N MET A 17 4.77 0.69 46.69
CA MET A 17 4.94 -0.77 46.87
C MET A 17 4.11 -1.29 48.05
N SER A 18 4.05 -0.53 49.15
CA SER A 18 3.24 -0.87 50.31
C SER A 18 1.73 -0.87 50.02
N GLU A 19 1.24 -0.07 49.08
CA GLU A 19 -0.17 -0.05 48.66
C GLU A 19 -0.48 -1.18 47.68
N LYS A 20 0.41 -1.44 46.71
CA LYS A 20 0.21 -2.46 45.67
C LYS A 20 0.40 -3.89 46.16
N ILE A 21 1.35 -4.12 47.08
CA ILE A 21 1.77 -5.46 47.51
C ILE A 21 1.50 -5.69 49.01
N GLY A 22 1.54 -4.62 49.80
CA GLY A 22 1.47 -4.69 51.28
C GLY A 22 0.09 -4.49 51.90
N GLY A 23 -0.98 -4.37 51.10
CA GLY A 23 -2.36 -4.23 51.60
C GLY A 23 -2.66 -2.92 52.35
N ALA A 24 -1.79 -1.91 52.24
CA ALA A 24 -2.01 -0.64 52.91
C ALA A 24 -2.97 0.24 52.08
N GLU A 25 -4.08 0.70 52.66
CA GLU A 25 -4.99 1.62 51.96
C GLU A 25 -4.36 3.01 51.83
N GLY A 26 -4.29 3.51 50.59
CA GLY A 26 -3.93 4.89 50.27
C GLY A 26 -5.15 5.81 50.30
N THR A 27 -4.93 7.12 50.21
CA THR A 27 -6.02 8.09 50.07
C THR A 27 -6.83 7.77 48.79
N LYS A 28 -8.14 7.52 48.96
CA LYS A 28 -9.07 7.24 47.86
C LYS A 28 -9.62 8.54 47.28
N PHE A 29 -9.73 8.61 45.96
CA PHE A 29 -10.41 9.71 45.28
C PHE A 29 -11.92 9.47 45.21
N THR A 30 -12.69 10.50 44.85
CA THR A 30 -14.13 10.39 44.63
C THR A 30 -14.42 9.55 43.38
N GLU A 31 -15.64 8.99 43.29
CA GLU A 31 -16.10 8.27 42.09
C GLU A 31 -16.08 9.18 40.86
N GLU A 32 -16.50 10.43 41.01
CA GLU A 32 -16.48 11.45 39.95
C GLU A 32 -15.06 11.68 39.40
N TYR A 33 -14.07 11.84 40.28
CA TYR A 33 -12.67 11.98 39.86
C TYR A 33 -12.20 10.72 39.13
N THR A 34 -12.53 9.54 39.66
CA THR A 34 -12.12 8.26 39.07
C THR A 34 -12.71 8.06 37.67
N GLU A 35 -13.95 8.49 37.46
CA GLU A 35 -14.59 8.43 36.14
C GLU A 35 -13.98 9.45 35.16
N MET A 36 -13.68 10.69 35.60
CA MET A 36 -12.95 11.66 34.77
C MET A 36 -11.56 11.15 34.39
N GLU A 37 -10.86 10.53 35.35
CA GLU A 37 -9.56 9.89 35.12
C GLU A 37 -9.67 8.79 34.06
N ARG A 38 -10.64 7.89 34.18
CA ARG A 38 -10.91 6.83 33.20
C ARG A 38 -11.22 7.38 31.81
N LYS A 39 -12.10 8.40 31.72
CA LYS A 39 -12.43 9.05 30.43
C LYS A 39 -11.21 9.73 29.83
N THR A 40 -10.41 10.42 30.63
CA THR A 40 -9.18 11.08 30.16
C THR A 40 -8.18 10.08 29.57
N ASP A 41 -7.98 8.93 30.22
CA ASP A 41 -7.09 7.87 29.71
C ASP A 41 -7.60 7.33 28.36
N LEU A 42 -8.91 7.08 28.27
CA LEU A 42 -9.54 6.64 27.03
C LEU A 42 -9.43 7.68 25.91
N THR A 43 -9.60 8.97 26.22
CA THR A 43 -9.42 10.07 25.26
C THR A 43 -7.98 10.12 24.75
N ASN A 44 -6.98 9.91 25.61
CA ASN A 44 -5.58 9.87 25.19
C ASN A 44 -5.30 8.74 24.19
N GLU A 45 -5.77 7.52 24.48
CA GLU A 45 -5.64 6.37 23.58
C GLU A 45 -6.40 6.61 22.26
N LEU A 46 -7.63 7.11 22.34
CA LEU A 46 -8.46 7.41 21.17
C LEU A 46 -7.80 8.40 20.21
N VAL A 47 -7.25 9.51 20.75
CA VAL A 47 -6.62 10.55 19.92
C VAL A 47 -5.37 10.01 19.21
N GLU A 48 -4.57 9.19 19.90
CA GLU A 48 -3.41 8.52 19.29
C GLU A 48 -3.82 7.59 18.15
N ASP A 49 -4.84 6.76 18.39
CA ASP A 49 -5.35 5.81 17.39
C ASP A 49 -5.96 6.52 16.19
N LEU A 50 -6.81 7.54 16.40
CA LEU A 50 -7.41 8.31 15.30
C LEU A 50 -6.33 8.99 14.44
N LEU A 51 -5.33 9.62 15.07
CA LEU A 51 -4.22 10.24 14.35
C LEU A 51 -3.48 9.23 13.47
N ASN A 52 -3.19 8.04 14.00
CA ASN A 52 -2.47 7.01 13.26
C ASN A 52 -3.34 6.44 12.14
N LYS A 53 -4.55 5.97 12.47
CA LYS A 53 -5.47 5.30 11.53
C LYS A 53 -5.90 6.20 10.38
N THR A 54 -6.15 7.48 10.63
CA THR A 54 -6.47 8.42 9.55
C THR A 54 -5.29 8.66 8.61
N LYS A 55 -4.04 8.68 9.12
CA LYS A 55 -2.85 8.77 8.24
C LYS A 55 -2.67 7.52 7.39
N GLU A 56 -2.92 6.32 7.93
CA GLU A 56 -2.86 5.07 7.15
C GLU A 56 -3.97 5.01 6.10
N TYR A 57 -5.17 5.49 6.45
CA TYR A 57 -6.28 5.59 5.52
C TYR A 57 -5.96 6.54 4.35
N LEU A 58 -5.44 7.72 4.64
CA LEU A 58 -5.10 8.71 3.60
C LEU A 58 -3.96 8.23 2.71
N GLN A 59 -2.95 7.58 3.30
CA GLN A 59 -1.74 7.12 2.65
C GLN A 59 -1.34 5.72 3.17
N PRO A 60 -1.79 4.65 2.51
CA PRO A 60 -1.42 3.28 2.89
C PRO A 60 0.08 3.01 2.70
N ASN A 61 0.72 3.68 1.72
CA ASN A 61 2.15 3.57 1.50
C ASN A 61 2.93 4.26 2.63
N PRO A 62 3.78 3.54 3.40
CA PRO A 62 4.54 4.11 4.51
C PRO A 62 5.45 5.29 4.12
N ALA A 63 6.07 5.24 2.93
CA ALA A 63 7.00 6.27 2.46
C ALA A 63 6.27 7.59 2.11
N SER A 64 5.09 7.49 1.51
CA SER A 64 4.23 8.66 1.23
C SER A 64 3.62 9.20 2.52
N ARG A 65 3.17 8.30 3.41
CA ARG A 65 2.60 8.65 4.72
C ARG A 65 3.57 9.45 5.59
N ALA A 66 4.86 9.10 5.58
CA ALA A 66 5.89 9.85 6.31
C ALA A 66 6.01 11.32 5.83
N LYS A 67 5.64 11.61 4.58
CA LYS A 67 5.67 12.95 3.99
C LYS A 67 4.37 13.73 4.16
N LEU A 68 3.26 13.08 4.52
CA LEU A 68 1.93 13.69 4.66
C LEU A 68 1.92 14.86 5.64
N MET A 69 2.65 14.74 6.76
CA MET A 69 2.71 15.79 7.78
C MET A 69 3.68 16.94 7.42
N VAL A 70 4.52 16.79 6.38
CA VAL A 70 5.44 17.86 5.94
C VAL A 70 4.65 18.98 5.27
N SER A 71 4.90 20.23 5.68
CA SER A 71 4.15 21.39 5.16
C SER A 71 4.48 21.67 3.70
N SER A 72 3.45 21.82 2.87
CA SER A 72 3.53 22.22 1.46
C SER A 72 4.08 23.64 1.28
N LYS A 73 3.91 24.53 2.27
CA LYS A 73 4.41 25.93 2.24
C LYS A 73 5.93 26.06 2.32
N LEU A 74 6.63 25.06 2.87
CA LEU A 74 8.09 25.09 3.04
C LEU A 74 8.85 24.70 1.76
N ARG A 75 8.14 24.22 0.74
CA ARG A 75 8.71 23.73 -0.51
C ARG A 75 8.51 24.79 -1.59
N GLY A 76 9.37 25.81 -1.58
CA GLY A 76 9.35 26.90 -2.56
C GLY A 76 9.35 26.39 -4.00
N GLY A 77 8.20 26.46 -4.66
CA GLY A 77 8.02 26.02 -6.05
C GLY A 77 6.61 25.46 -6.27
N ALA A 78 5.91 26.00 -7.26
CA ALA A 78 4.50 25.73 -7.55
C ALA A 78 4.15 24.23 -7.53
N LYS A 79 3.09 23.90 -6.77
CA LYS A 79 2.20 22.71 -6.91
C LYS A 79 2.83 21.32 -6.99
N ALA A 80 4.13 21.14 -6.79
CA ALA A 80 4.66 19.79 -6.78
C ALA A 80 4.21 19.11 -5.49
N HIS A 81 3.51 17.99 -5.55
CA HIS A 81 3.22 17.16 -4.38
C HIS A 81 4.47 16.37 -3.96
N ALA A 82 4.54 15.94 -2.69
CA ALA A 82 5.76 15.33 -2.13
C ALA A 82 5.98 13.87 -2.59
N TYR A 83 4.94 13.30 -3.20
CA TYR A 83 4.84 11.97 -3.79
C TYR A 83 3.73 12.01 -4.84
N THR A 84 3.66 10.97 -5.68
CA THR A 84 2.63 10.80 -6.70
C THR A 84 1.45 9.98 -6.17
N GLN A 85 0.23 10.29 -6.62
CA GLN A 85 -0.93 9.41 -6.42
C GLN A 85 -0.95 8.31 -7.49
N PRO A 86 -1.46 7.10 -7.15
CA PRO A 86 -1.60 6.00 -8.11
C PRO A 86 -2.47 6.36 -9.32
N GLU A 87 -3.58 7.09 -9.12
CA GLU A 87 -4.50 7.52 -10.18
C GLU A 87 -3.78 8.43 -11.18
N GLY A 88 -2.96 9.37 -10.68
CA GLY A 88 -2.16 10.26 -11.52
C GLY A 88 -1.10 9.50 -12.31
N THR A 89 -0.44 8.52 -11.68
CA THR A 89 0.56 7.67 -12.34
C THR A 89 -0.06 6.85 -13.47
N LEU A 90 -1.24 6.27 -13.26
CA LEU A 90 -2.00 5.58 -14.30
C LEU A 90 -2.43 6.54 -15.42
N GLY A 91 -2.95 7.71 -15.04
CA GLY A 91 -3.39 8.73 -16.00
C GLY A 91 -2.26 9.25 -16.89
N GLU A 92 -1.06 9.46 -16.33
CA GLU A 92 0.14 9.84 -17.10
C GLU A 92 0.50 8.78 -18.15
N ALA A 93 0.46 7.50 -17.79
CA ALA A 93 0.73 6.42 -18.72
C ALA A 93 -0.31 6.37 -19.86
N MET A 94 -1.59 6.53 -19.55
CA MET A 94 -2.67 6.55 -20.54
C MET A 94 -2.53 7.72 -21.51
N VAL A 95 -2.24 8.93 -21.00
CA VAL A 95 -2.01 10.12 -21.83
C VAL A 95 -0.78 9.95 -22.71
N LYS A 96 0.33 9.41 -22.16
CA LYS A 96 1.55 9.16 -22.92
C LYS A 96 1.29 8.23 -24.11
N TYR A 97 0.78 7.02 -23.85
CA TYR A 97 0.58 6.04 -24.92
C TYR A 97 -0.57 6.41 -25.85
N GLY A 98 -1.57 7.16 -25.37
CA GLY A 98 -2.61 7.72 -26.22
C GLY A 98 -2.05 8.70 -27.26
N LYS A 99 -1.06 9.52 -26.89
CA LYS A 99 -0.32 10.38 -27.84
C LYS A 99 0.55 9.57 -28.80
N ASP A 100 1.26 8.56 -28.30
CA ASP A 100 2.13 7.70 -29.11
C ASP A 100 1.34 6.90 -30.17
N LEU A 101 0.08 6.57 -29.90
CA LEU A 101 -0.84 5.94 -30.87
C LEU A 101 -1.27 6.87 -32.02
N GLY A 102 -1.07 8.18 -31.88
CA GLY A 102 -1.42 9.18 -32.87
C GLY A 102 -2.87 9.69 -32.78
N GLU A 103 -3.06 10.93 -33.25
CA GLU A 103 -4.33 11.67 -33.16
C GLU A 103 -5.45 11.06 -34.01
N GLU A 104 -5.10 10.21 -34.99
CA GLU A 104 -6.06 9.51 -35.85
C GLU A 104 -6.69 8.28 -35.18
N SER A 105 -6.08 7.78 -34.10
CA SER A 105 -6.54 6.58 -33.39
C SER A 105 -7.69 6.92 -32.44
N PRO A 106 -8.91 6.41 -32.66
CA PRO A 106 -10.02 6.62 -31.71
C PRO A 106 -9.66 6.13 -30.31
N PHE A 107 -8.94 5.00 -30.24
CA PHE A 107 -8.48 4.45 -28.97
C PHE A 107 -7.42 5.34 -28.31
N GLY A 108 -6.52 5.94 -29.09
CA GLY A 108 -5.53 6.90 -28.58
C GLY A 108 -6.20 8.12 -27.95
N LEU A 109 -7.19 8.70 -28.63
CA LEU A 109 -7.98 9.81 -28.10
C LEU A 109 -8.78 9.43 -26.84
N SER A 110 -9.39 8.24 -26.81
CA SER A 110 -10.07 7.73 -25.61
C SER A 110 -9.15 7.47 -24.42
N LEU A 111 -7.91 7.01 -24.67
CA LEU A 111 -6.91 6.86 -23.63
C LEU A 111 -6.51 8.21 -23.03
N ILE A 112 -6.31 9.24 -23.87
CA ILE A 112 -5.99 10.59 -23.40
C ILE A 112 -7.14 11.13 -22.54
N GLU A 113 -8.38 11.01 -23.02
CA GLU A 113 -9.58 11.47 -22.33
C GLU A 113 -9.71 10.85 -20.92
N CYS A 114 -9.64 9.52 -20.83
CA CYS A 114 -9.70 8.83 -19.54
C CYS A 114 -8.48 9.14 -18.65
N GLY A 115 -7.29 9.25 -19.25
CA GLY A 115 -6.06 9.57 -18.53
C GLY A 115 -6.07 10.97 -17.90
N GLU A 116 -6.63 11.98 -18.60
CA GLU A 116 -6.82 13.32 -18.04
C GLU A 116 -7.84 13.34 -16.90
N ALA A 117 -8.90 12.53 -16.98
CA ALA A 117 -9.86 12.38 -15.88
C ALA A 117 -9.19 11.78 -14.62
N LEU A 118 -8.36 10.75 -14.77
CA LEU A 118 -7.62 10.17 -13.64
C LEU A 118 -6.59 11.13 -13.03
N LYS A 119 -5.91 11.94 -13.86
CA LYS A 119 -5.02 13.00 -13.37
C LYS A 119 -5.80 14.06 -12.57
N GLN A 120 -7.00 14.43 -13.01
CA GLN A 120 -7.86 15.34 -12.23
C GLN A 120 -8.29 14.71 -10.89
N MET A 121 -8.60 13.41 -10.86
CA MET A 121 -8.89 12.72 -9.60
C MET A 121 -7.69 12.73 -8.64
N ALA A 122 -6.45 12.62 -9.15
CA ALA A 122 -5.26 12.75 -8.32
C ALA A 122 -5.15 14.14 -7.66
N GLU A 123 -5.46 15.22 -8.39
CA GLU A 123 -5.51 16.57 -7.83
C GLU A 123 -6.56 16.69 -6.71
N VAL A 124 -7.74 16.11 -6.93
CA VAL A 124 -8.82 16.05 -5.92
C VAL A 124 -8.39 15.24 -4.70
N LYS A 125 -7.62 14.16 -4.88
CA LYS A 125 -7.04 13.36 -3.79
C LYS A 125 -6.02 14.13 -2.96
N TYR A 126 -5.16 14.95 -3.59
CA TYR A 126 -4.25 15.81 -2.85
C TYR A 126 -5.00 16.89 -2.06
N ALA A 127 -6.05 17.47 -2.64
CA ALA A 127 -6.89 18.44 -1.94
C ALA A 127 -7.58 17.83 -0.71
N LEU A 128 -8.07 16.57 -0.81
CA LEU A 128 -8.58 15.83 0.35
C LEU A 128 -7.53 15.72 1.45
N GLU A 129 -6.31 15.33 1.10
CA GLU A 129 -5.22 15.15 2.08
C GLU A 129 -4.87 16.46 2.79
N ASP A 130 -4.78 17.56 2.06
CA ASP A 130 -4.52 18.88 2.64
C ASP A 130 -5.66 19.32 3.57
N ASN A 131 -6.93 19.08 3.18
CA ASN A 131 -8.10 19.43 3.98
C ASN A 131 -8.18 18.60 5.27
N VAL A 132 -8.05 17.27 5.18
CA VAL A 132 -8.07 16.40 6.37
C VAL A 132 -6.88 16.68 7.27
N LYS A 133 -5.71 16.98 6.70
CA LYS A 133 -4.54 17.38 7.50
C LYS A 133 -4.82 18.63 8.33
N GLN A 134 -5.28 19.71 7.70
CA GLN A 134 -5.46 21.00 8.35
C GLN A 134 -6.63 20.99 9.34
N ASN A 135 -7.73 20.34 8.99
CA ASN A 135 -8.99 20.48 9.75
C ASN A 135 -9.28 19.31 10.69
N PHE A 136 -8.51 18.21 10.61
CA PHE A 136 -8.69 17.04 11.48
C PHE A 136 -7.38 16.63 12.18
N LEU A 137 -6.32 16.36 11.41
CA LEU A 137 -5.07 15.83 11.99
C LEU A 137 -4.30 16.87 12.82
N GLU A 138 -4.17 18.11 12.35
CA GLU A 138 -3.47 19.17 13.09
C GLU A 138 -4.18 19.55 14.40
N PRO A 139 -5.52 19.72 14.45
CA PRO A 139 -6.26 19.91 15.70
C PRO A 139 -6.10 18.77 16.70
N LEU A 140 -6.24 17.51 16.25
CA LEU A 140 -6.03 16.34 17.13
C LEU A 140 -4.59 16.23 17.63
N HIS A 141 -3.61 16.56 16.79
CA HIS A 141 -2.21 16.60 17.20
C HIS A 141 -1.95 17.71 18.22
N HIS A 142 -2.61 18.87 18.10
CA HIS A 142 -2.55 19.93 19.11
C HIS A 142 -3.11 19.46 20.45
N LEU A 143 -4.30 18.85 20.42
CA LEU A 143 -4.95 18.25 21.59
C LEU A 143 -4.03 17.23 22.29
N GLN A 144 -3.39 16.35 21.52
CA GLN A 144 -2.45 15.34 22.02
C GLN A 144 -1.20 15.96 22.66
N THR A 145 -0.53 16.87 21.94
CA THR A 145 0.80 17.34 22.31
C THR A 145 0.81 18.47 23.34
N LYS A 146 -0.35 19.10 23.57
CA LYS A 146 -0.52 20.20 24.52
C LYS A 146 -1.50 19.83 25.62
N ASP A 147 -2.80 19.82 25.34
CA ASP A 147 -3.82 19.78 26.40
C ASP A 147 -3.81 18.44 27.14
N ILE A 148 -3.82 17.31 26.43
CA ILE A 148 -3.72 15.98 27.03
C ILE A 148 -2.40 15.83 27.78
N LYS A 149 -1.28 16.28 27.20
CA LYS A 149 0.05 16.21 27.82
C LYS A 149 0.13 16.98 29.13
N ASP A 150 -0.48 18.17 29.19
CA ASP A 150 -0.54 19.00 30.39
C ASP A 150 -1.41 18.34 31.48
N VAL A 151 -2.57 17.78 31.12
CA VAL A 151 -3.41 17.02 32.05
C VAL A 151 -2.67 15.79 32.59
N MET A 152 -1.97 15.04 31.73
CA MET A 152 -1.14 13.89 32.14
C MET A 152 -0.03 14.31 33.11
N HIS A 153 0.58 15.47 32.88
CA HIS A 153 1.58 16.03 33.79
C HIS A 153 0.97 16.32 35.18
N HIS A 154 -0.18 16.98 35.24
CA HIS A 154 -0.87 17.29 36.50
C HIS A 154 -1.28 16.02 37.26
N ARG A 155 -1.83 15.01 36.58
CA ARG A 155 -2.18 13.72 37.18
C ARG A 155 -0.96 12.99 37.75
N LYS A 156 0.15 12.94 37.01
CA LYS A 156 1.41 12.36 37.50
C LYS A 156 1.94 13.09 38.72
N LYS A 157 1.85 14.43 38.73
CA LYS A 157 2.25 15.26 39.87
C LYS A 157 1.37 14.99 41.09
N LEU A 158 0.05 14.93 40.90
CA LEU A 158 -0.94 14.60 41.94
C LEU A 158 -0.63 13.24 42.59
N GLN A 159 -0.43 12.19 41.81
CA GLN A 159 -0.11 10.87 42.34
C GLN A 159 1.18 10.91 43.19
N GLY A 160 2.18 11.66 42.74
CA GLY A 160 3.41 11.88 43.50
C GLY A 160 3.23 12.70 44.79
N ARG A 161 2.21 13.56 44.90
CA ARG A 161 1.87 14.31 46.11
C ARG A 161 1.03 13.48 47.08
N ARG A 162 0.07 12.70 46.57
CA ARG A 162 -0.72 11.75 47.36
C ARG A 162 0.18 10.78 48.13
N LEU A 163 1.13 10.15 47.44
CA LEU A 163 2.09 9.22 48.05
C LEU A 163 2.96 9.90 49.12
N ASP A 164 3.34 11.17 48.94
CA ASP A 164 4.12 11.94 49.92
C ASP A 164 3.30 12.24 51.18
N TYR A 165 2.04 12.66 51.01
CA TYR A 165 1.10 12.90 52.09
C TYR A 165 0.81 11.62 52.87
N ASP A 166 0.46 10.53 52.17
CA ASP A 166 0.16 9.23 52.79
C ASP A 166 1.36 8.67 53.58
N CYS A 167 2.57 8.79 53.03
CA CYS A 167 3.80 8.38 53.72
C CYS A 167 4.03 9.19 55.01
N LYS A 168 3.88 10.52 54.96
CA LYS A 168 4.07 11.40 56.12
C LYS A 168 3.00 11.17 57.19
N LYS A 169 1.73 11.07 56.80
CA LYS A 169 0.59 10.76 57.69
C LYS A 169 0.79 9.43 58.41
N ARG A 170 1.23 8.39 57.70
CA ARG A 170 1.54 7.08 58.29
C ARG A 170 2.72 7.13 59.27
N ARG A 171 3.78 7.88 58.94
CA ARG A 171 4.95 8.02 59.83
C ARG A 171 4.62 8.81 61.10
N GLN A 172 3.73 9.80 61.02
CA GLN A 172 3.19 10.51 62.18
C GLN A 172 2.43 9.56 63.12
N ALA A 173 1.53 8.73 62.56
CA ALA A 173 0.79 7.72 63.33
C ALA A 173 1.72 6.71 64.04
N LYS A 174 2.89 6.44 63.46
CA LYS A 174 3.95 5.59 64.05
C LYS A 174 4.88 6.33 65.03
N ARG A 175 4.51 7.54 65.50
CA ARG A 175 5.30 8.38 66.43
C ARG A 175 6.72 8.70 65.96
N ALA A 176 6.93 8.80 64.64
CA ALA A 176 8.17 9.36 64.12
C ALA A 176 8.21 10.87 64.40
N HIS A 177 9.40 11.43 64.63
CA HIS A 177 9.62 12.86 64.82
C HIS A 177 9.39 13.62 63.49
N LEU A 178 8.12 13.88 63.17
CA LEU A 178 7.66 14.72 62.06
C LEU A 178 6.88 15.90 62.64
N SER A 179 7.16 17.11 62.17
CA SER A 179 6.41 18.29 62.60
C SER A 179 5.02 18.27 61.97
N GLU A 180 4.02 18.77 62.71
CA GLU A 180 2.66 18.99 62.20
C GLU A 180 2.66 19.93 60.99
N GLU A 181 3.56 20.91 60.97
CA GLU A 181 3.76 21.82 59.83
C GLU A 181 4.20 21.09 58.56
N GLU A 182 5.03 20.03 58.67
CA GLU A 182 5.50 19.28 57.50
C GLU A 182 4.41 18.44 56.84
N ILE A 183 3.39 18.07 57.62
CA ILE A 183 2.23 17.29 57.18
C ILE A 183 1.21 18.22 56.55
N ARG A 184 0.91 19.35 57.21
CA ARG A 184 0.07 20.40 56.65
C ARG A 184 0.59 20.88 55.30
N LEU A 185 1.90 21.15 55.18
CA LEU A 185 2.51 21.52 53.91
C LEU A 185 2.43 20.41 52.83
N ALA A 186 2.36 19.14 53.22
CA ALA A 186 2.17 18.04 52.28
C ALA A 186 0.72 17.94 51.81
N GLU A 187 -0.23 18.19 52.72
CA GLU A 187 -1.66 18.27 52.48
C GLU A 187 -1.99 19.40 51.51
N ASP A 188 -1.55 20.63 51.81
CA ASP A 188 -1.79 21.80 50.95
C ASP A 188 -1.30 21.55 49.50
N LYS A 189 -0.14 20.90 49.34
CA LYS A 189 0.43 20.58 48.02
C LYS A 189 -0.28 19.43 47.33
N PHE A 190 -0.87 18.52 48.09
CA PHE A 190 -1.72 17.45 47.57
C PHE A 190 -3.04 18.04 47.06
N GLU A 191 -3.69 18.88 47.86
CA GLU A 191 -4.93 19.60 47.49
C GLU A 191 -4.73 20.49 46.26
N GLU A 192 -3.67 21.29 46.22
CA GLU A 192 -3.34 22.13 45.06
C GLU A 192 -3.18 21.29 43.79
N SER A 193 -2.48 20.14 43.89
CA SER A 193 -2.28 19.26 42.74
C SER A 193 -3.57 18.52 42.36
N PHE A 194 -4.45 18.26 43.32
CA PHE A 194 -5.75 17.65 43.08
C PHE A 194 -6.63 18.59 42.29
N ASN A 195 -6.76 19.84 42.74
CA ASN A 195 -7.55 20.86 42.05
C ASN A 195 -7.05 21.11 40.61
N LEU A 196 -5.73 21.18 40.40
CA LEU A 196 -5.17 21.34 39.05
C LEU A 196 -5.45 20.14 38.13
N ALA A 197 -5.30 18.91 38.63
CA ALA A 197 -5.57 17.71 37.84
C ALA A 197 -7.06 17.57 37.53
N SER A 198 -7.93 17.76 38.53
CA SER A 198 -9.38 17.70 38.38
C SER A 198 -9.90 18.74 37.39
N MET A 199 -9.46 20.00 37.53
CA MET A 199 -9.86 21.08 36.61
C MET A 199 -9.34 20.82 35.19
N GLY A 200 -8.10 20.33 35.05
CA GLY A 200 -7.53 19.99 33.75
C GLY A 200 -8.31 18.89 33.03
N MET A 201 -8.66 17.81 33.75
CA MET A 201 -9.48 16.73 33.19
C MET A 201 -10.89 17.22 32.83
N PHE A 202 -11.51 18.02 33.69
CA PHE A 202 -12.83 18.58 33.42
C PHE A 202 -12.83 19.42 32.14
N ASN A 203 -11.91 20.37 32.01
CA ASN A 203 -11.81 21.22 30.82
C ASN A 203 -11.48 20.44 29.55
N LEU A 204 -10.70 19.35 29.64
CA LEU A 204 -10.41 18.49 28.50
C LEU A 204 -11.67 17.74 28.02
N LEU A 205 -12.49 17.27 28.96
CA LEU A 205 -13.69 16.49 28.68
C LEU A 205 -14.87 17.39 28.27
N GLU A 206 -14.94 18.63 28.77
CA GLU A 206 -15.93 19.64 28.39
C GLU A 206 -15.52 20.37 27.09
N ASN A 207 -15.29 19.60 26.03
CA ASN A 207 -14.86 20.14 24.72
C ASN A 207 -15.58 19.42 23.56
N ASP A 208 -16.82 18.96 23.81
CA ASP A 208 -17.61 18.15 22.89
C ASP A 208 -17.87 18.85 21.55
N VAL A 209 -18.09 20.17 21.56
CA VAL A 209 -18.40 20.94 20.34
C VAL A 209 -17.22 20.90 19.38
N GLU A 210 -16.01 21.13 19.88
CA GLU A 210 -14.76 21.10 19.12
C GLU A 210 -14.48 19.69 18.58
N GLN A 211 -14.67 18.66 19.40
CA GLN A 211 -14.46 17.27 18.99
C GLN A 211 -15.46 16.82 17.91
N ILE A 212 -16.75 17.15 18.09
CA ILE A 212 -17.79 16.87 17.09
C ILE A 212 -17.52 17.67 15.80
N SER A 213 -17.08 18.92 15.91
CA SER A 213 -16.73 19.75 14.76
C SER A 213 -15.56 19.16 13.95
N GLN A 214 -14.54 18.63 14.61
CA GLN A 214 -13.44 17.93 13.95
C GLN A 214 -13.92 16.69 13.19
N LEU A 215 -14.78 15.87 13.80
CA LEU A 215 -15.38 14.70 13.14
C LEU A 215 -16.25 15.09 11.94
N ALA A 216 -17.05 16.15 12.08
CA ALA A 216 -17.85 16.69 10.99
C ALA A 216 -16.96 17.13 9.81
N SER A 217 -15.85 17.82 10.09
CA SER A 217 -14.91 18.25 9.04
C SER A 217 -14.25 17.09 8.30
N LEU A 218 -13.93 15.99 9.00
CA LEU A 218 -13.46 14.76 8.34
C LEU A 218 -14.53 14.19 7.41
N ALA A 219 -15.78 14.10 7.87
CA ALA A 219 -16.89 13.56 7.09
C ALA A 219 -17.19 14.42 5.84
N GLU A 220 -17.21 15.75 6.00
CA GLU A 220 -17.38 16.71 4.90
C GLU A 220 -16.25 16.59 3.87
N SER A 221 -15.00 16.53 4.32
CA SER A 221 -13.85 16.38 3.43
C SER A 221 -13.92 15.10 2.59
N LEU A 222 -14.34 13.98 3.20
CA LEU A 222 -14.54 12.71 2.50
C LEU A 222 -15.71 12.76 1.52
N TYR A 223 -16.83 13.35 1.93
CA TYR A 223 -18.00 13.55 1.07
C TYR A 223 -17.64 14.37 -0.17
N ASP A 224 -17.00 15.53 0.01
CA ASP A 224 -16.62 16.42 -1.07
C ASP A 224 -15.64 15.77 -2.05
N TYR A 225 -14.68 14.99 -1.53
CA TYR A 225 -13.76 14.20 -2.34
C TYR A 225 -14.49 13.20 -3.24
N HIS A 226 -15.36 12.38 -2.65
CA HIS A 226 -16.09 11.36 -3.40
C HIS A 226 -17.07 11.97 -4.39
N ASN A 227 -17.74 13.06 -4.03
CA ASN A 227 -18.67 13.78 -4.90
C ASN A 227 -17.94 14.37 -6.13
N GLN A 228 -16.78 14.99 -5.93
CA GLN A 228 -15.96 15.50 -7.04
C GLN A 228 -15.43 14.38 -7.94
N CYS A 229 -14.97 13.26 -7.36
CA CYS A 229 -14.56 12.09 -8.13
C CYS A 229 -15.71 11.53 -8.98
N ALA A 230 -16.91 11.45 -8.42
CA ALA A 230 -18.09 10.99 -9.15
C ALA A 230 -18.41 11.92 -10.33
N ALA A 231 -18.34 13.24 -10.14
CA ALA A 231 -18.56 14.20 -11.22
C ALA A 231 -17.52 14.08 -12.36
N ILE A 232 -16.24 13.89 -12.02
CA ILE A 232 -15.17 13.68 -13.01
C ILE A 232 -15.41 12.39 -13.81
N LEU A 233 -15.69 11.29 -13.11
CA LEU A 233 -15.94 9.99 -13.74
C LEU A 233 -17.22 9.97 -14.58
N GLN A 234 -18.25 10.71 -14.15
CA GLN A 234 -19.47 10.87 -14.93
C GLN A 234 -19.17 11.54 -16.28
N SER A 235 -18.46 12.68 -16.26
CA SER A 235 -18.08 13.40 -17.48
C SER A 235 -17.18 12.56 -18.40
N ALA A 236 -16.23 11.81 -17.84
CA ALA A 236 -15.38 10.91 -18.61
C ALA A 236 -16.20 9.77 -19.25
N THR A 237 -17.15 9.20 -18.50
CA THR A 237 -18.03 8.13 -18.99
C THR A 237 -18.92 8.60 -20.13
N GLU A 238 -19.49 9.80 -20.02
CA GLU A 238 -20.29 10.41 -21.09
C GLU A 238 -19.46 10.58 -22.37
N ARG A 239 -18.27 11.21 -22.28
CA ARG A 239 -17.36 11.42 -23.41
C ARG A 239 -16.87 10.11 -24.05
N LEU A 240 -16.53 9.11 -23.24
CA LEU A 240 -16.09 7.80 -23.74
C LEU A 240 -17.23 7.05 -24.45
N ASN A 241 -18.47 7.19 -23.99
CA ASN A 241 -19.62 6.59 -24.67
C ASN A 241 -19.87 7.24 -26.03
N GLU A 242 -19.73 8.56 -26.14
CA GLU A 242 -19.79 9.28 -27.42
C GLU A 242 -18.69 8.80 -28.37
N GLN A 243 -17.44 8.77 -27.92
CA GLN A 243 -16.30 8.28 -28.72
C GLN A 243 -16.49 6.82 -29.17
N ARG A 244 -17.05 5.96 -28.31
CA ARG A 244 -17.37 4.58 -28.66
C ARG A 244 -18.42 4.52 -29.77
N ASN A 245 -19.47 5.32 -29.68
CA ASN A 245 -20.54 5.35 -30.67
C ASN A 245 -20.02 5.89 -32.01
N ASP A 246 -19.21 6.94 -31.98
CA ASP A 246 -18.56 7.51 -33.16
C ASP A 246 -17.64 6.48 -33.83
N ALA A 247 -16.78 5.80 -33.06
CA ALA A 247 -15.90 4.75 -33.56
C ALA A 247 -16.69 3.58 -34.15
N ALA A 248 -17.81 3.19 -33.56
CA ALA A 248 -18.69 2.14 -34.07
C ALA A 248 -19.37 2.52 -35.39
N SER A 249 -19.60 3.82 -35.63
CA SER A 249 -20.19 4.34 -36.86
C SER A 249 -19.19 4.45 -38.02
N ARG A 250 -17.88 4.39 -37.75
CA ARG A 250 -16.84 4.54 -38.78
C ARG A 250 -16.88 3.38 -39.77
N PRO A 251 -16.78 3.66 -41.09
CA PRO A 251 -16.65 2.61 -42.10
C PRO A 251 -15.44 1.74 -41.80
N LYS A 252 -15.61 0.41 -41.83
CA LYS A 252 -14.47 -0.51 -41.70
C LYS A 252 -13.66 -0.46 -42.98
N GLU A 253 -12.44 0.06 -42.90
CA GLU A 253 -11.50 -0.04 -44.01
C GLU A 253 -11.06 -1.49 -44.21
N THR A 254 -11.15 -1.96 -45.45
CA THR A 254 -10.57 -3.26 -45.81
C THR A 254 -9.08 -3.08 -45.97
N TYR A 255 -8.30 -3.64 -45.05
CA TYR A 255 -6.84 -3.66 -45.18
C TYR A 255 -6.44 -4.45 -46.42
N GLN A 256 -5.80 -3.78 -47.39
CA GLN A 256 -5.09 -4.42 -48.48
C GLN A 256 -3.59 -4.35 -48.20
N PRO A 257 -2.92 -5.49 -47.99
CA PRO A 257 -1.47 -5.51 -47.80
C PRO A 257 -0.77 -4.88 -49.02
N LYS A 258 0.11 -3.92 -48.75
CA LYS A 258 0.95 -3.33 -49.80
C LYS A 258 1.82 -4.40 -50.44
N LYS A 259 1.95 -4.34 -51.76
CA LYS A 259 2.80 -5.28 -52.51
C LYS A 259 4.28 -4.86 -52.42
N LEU A 260 5.18 -5.81 -52.67
CA LEU A 260 6.64 -5.58 -52.56
C LEU A 260 7.14 -4.39 -53.38
N HIS A 261 6.56 -4.12 -54.56
CA HIS A 261 6.93 -3.00 -55.42
C HIS A 261 6.41 -1.63 -54.93
N GLU A 262 5.50 -1.61 -53.97
CA GLU A 262 4.99 -0.41 -53.32
C GLU A 262 5.82 -0.04 -52.08
N LEU A 263 6.76 -0.91 -51.69
CA LEU A 263 7.78 -0.58 -50.71
C LEU A 263 8.89 0.15 -51.47
N ASN A 264 9.20 1.39 -51.05
CA ASN A 264 10.36 2.15 -51.54
C ASN A 264 11.66 1.47 -51.08
N ILE A 265 11.94 0.26 -51.59
CA ILE A 265 13.17 -0.46 -51.34
C ILE A 265 14.24 0.26 -52.19
N PRO A 266 15.27 0.87 -51.56
CA PRO A 266 16.35 1.46 -52.32
C PRO A 266 16.96 0.38 -53.22
N SER A 267 16.95 0.58 -54.53
CA SER A 267 17.67 -0.32 -55.43
C SER A 267 19.15 -0.20 -55.08
N LEU A 268 19.72 -1.24 -54.49
CA LEU A 268 21.16 -1.45 -54.52
C LEU A 268 21.51 -1.76 -55.97
N HIS A 269 21.62 -0.72 -56.80
CA HIS A 269 22.32 -0.85 -58.07
C HIS A 269 23.81 -0.82 -57.75
N ASP A 270 24.38 -2.02 -57.76
CA ASP A 270 25.82 -2.25 -57.82
C ASP A 270 26.39 -1.56 -59.07
N ASP A 271 27.20 -0.53 -58.86
CA ASP A 271 28.20 -0.08 -59.83
C ASP A 271 29.29 -1.15 -59.92
N ILE A 272 29.09 -2.19 -60.73
CA ILE A 272 30.16 -2.91 -61.44
C ILE A 272 29.56 -3.44 -62.76
N SER A 273 29.85 -2.73 -63.86
CA SER A 273 29.95 -3.36 -65.18
C SER A 273 31.28 -4.12 -65.25
N PRO A 274 31.30 -5.30 -65.88
CA PRO A 274 31.92 -5.32 -67.20
C PRO A 274 31.16 -6.15 -68.24
N GLN A 275 31.26 -5.64 -69.46
CA GLN A 275 30.84 -6.23 -70.73
C GLN A 275 31.30 -7.69 -70.89
N VAL A 276 30.42 -8.60 -71.33
CA VAL A 276 30.74 -9.59 -72.36
C VAL A 276 29.44 -10.02 -73.09
N GLU A 277 29.41 -9.86 -74.41
CA GLU A 277 28.46 -10.48 -75.36
C GLU A 277 28.60 -12.01 -75.38
N TYR A 278 27.50 -12.75 -75.57
CA TYR A 278 27.35 -13.86 -76.55
C TYR A 278 26.05 -14.65 -76.27
N GLY A 279 25.30 -14.95 -77.34
CA GLY A 279 24.64 -16.26 -77.51
C GLY A 279 23.13 -16.35 -77.26
N ALA A 280 22.40 -16.72 -78.31
CA ALA A 280 20.95 -16.89 -78.37
C ALA A 280 20.40 -18.14 -77.67
N SER A 281 19.16 -18.06 -77.12
CA SER A 281 17.97 -18.86 -77.50
C SER A 281 16.90 -18.93 -76.37
N PRO A 282 15.62 -19.18 -76.70
CA PRO A 282 14.47 -18.84 -75.85
C PRO A 282 13.98 -20.02 -75.00
N ALA A 283 13.58 -19.76 -73.75
CA ALA A 283 12.97 -20.78 -72.89
C ALA A 283 11.75 -20.25 -72.14
N ARG A 284 10.58 -20.57 -72.70
CA ARG A 284 9.43 -21.24 -72.06
C ARG A 284 8.97 -20.73 -70.68
N SER A 285 7.83 -20.05 -70.67
CA SER A 285 6.93 -19.98 -69.51
C SER A 285 6.43 -21.38 -69.12
N PRO A 286 6.27 -21.68 -67.83
CA PRO A 286 5.26 -22.64 -67.39
C PRO A 286 4.02 -21.91 -66.89
N ALA A 287 2.88 -22.38 -67.38
CA ALA A 287 1.54 -21.96 -67.02
C ALA A 287 1.23 -22.22 -65.53
N GLY A 288 0.24 -21.47 -65.03
CA GLY A 288 -0.19 -21.49 -63.65
C GLY A 288 -0.93 -22.75 -63.20
N THR A 289 -1.01 -22.87 -61.88
CA THR A 289 -1.97 -23.69 -61.15
C THR A 289 -2.59 -22.82 -60.05
N PRO A 290 -3.93 -22.78 -59.90
CA PRO A 290 -4.57 -22.08 -58.79
C PRO A 290 -4.49 -22.96 -57.55
N VAL A 291 -4.01 -22.39 -56.43
CA VAL A 291 -4.04 -23.03 -55.12
C VAL A 291 -5.15 -22.37 -54.31
N ASP A 292 -6.21 -23.13 -54.03
CA ASP A 292 -7.28 -22.73 -53.11
C ASP A 292 -6.73 -22.55 -51.69
N PRO A 293 -7.11 -21.48 -50.94
CA PRO A 293 -6.85 -21.39 -49.52
C PRO A 293 -7.88 -22.21 -48.71
N PRO A 294 -7.47 -22.89 -47.61
CA PRO A 294 -8.41 -23.63 -46.75
C PRO A 294 -9.25 -22.66 -45.89
N PRO A 295 -10.47 -23.06 -45.47
CA PRO A 295 -11.41 -22.13 -44.85
C PRO A 295 -11.08 -21.83 -43.38
N HIS A 296 -11.27 -20.55 -43.04
CA HIS A 296 -11.24 -20.01 -41.70
C HIS A 296 -12.27 -20.69 -40.78
N LYS A 297 -11.83 -21.20 -39.63
CA LYS A 297 -12.72 -21.55 -38.52
C LYS A 297 -12.87 -20.33 -37.61
N SER A 298 -14.06 -19.75 -37.66
CA SER A 298 -14.59 -18.81 -36.68
C SER A 298 -14.58 -19.44 -35.28
N LEU A 299 -13.92 -18.78 -34.32
CA LEU A 299 -14.07 -19.10 -32.89
C LEU A 299 -15.21 -18.24 -32.33
N PHE A 300 -16.41 -18.78 -32.38
CA PHE A 300 -17.52 -18.36 -31.53
C PHE A 300 -17.27 -18.89 -30.11
N LEU A 301 -17.23 -17.99 -29.14
CA LEU A 301 -17.24 -18.30 -27.71
C LEU A 301 -18.69 -18.26 -27.22
N GLY A 302 -19.28 -19.44 -27.00
CA GLY A 302 -20.56 -19.62 -26.31
C GLY A 302 -20.39 -20.70 -25.25
N GLY A 303 -20.75 -20.37 -24.00
CA GLY A 303 -20.53 -21.22 -22.83
C GLY A 303 -21.52 -22.38 -22.68
N LEU A 304 -21.23 -23.26 -21.71
CA LEU A 304 -22.09 -23.71 -20.60
C LEU A 304 -21.44 -24.89 -19.83
N THR A 305 -21.34 -24.70 -18.51
CA THR A 305 -21.59 -25.63 -17.38
C THR A 305 -21.26 -27.15 -17.44
N ALA A 306 -20.47 -27.56 -16.43
CA ALA A 306 -20.60 -28.70 -15.51
C ALA A 306 -20.76 -30.15 -16.01
N GLY A 307 -19.85 -31.04 -15.54
CA GLY A 307 -20.05 -32.50 -15.54
C GLY A 307 -18.78 -33.31 -15.28
N SER A 308 -18.73 -33.96 -14.12
CA SER A 308 -17.70 -34.86 -13.56
C SER A 308 -17.45 -36.18 -14.30
N GLY A 309 -16.26 -36.77 -14.18
CA GLY A 309 -16.06 -38.23 -14.36
C GLY A 309 -14.64 -38.67 -14.73
N GLN A 310 -14.07 -39.57 -13.93
CA GLN A 310 -12.69 -40.12 -13.97
C GLN A 310 -12.48 -41.22 -15.04
N THR A 311 -11.21 -41.42 -15.46
CA THR A 311 -10.41 -42.68 -15.42
C THR A 311 -9.50 -42.93 -16.64
N SER A 312 -8.19 -42.95 -16.35
CA SER A 312 -7.18 -43.99 -16.65
C SER A 312 -7.02 -44.63 -18.04
N ALA A 313 -5.90 -44.24 -18.67
CA ALA A 313 -4.80 -45.05 -19.23
C ALA A 313 -5.10 -46.34 -20.03
N THR A 314 -4.55 -46.42 -21.26
CA THR A 314 -3.52 -47.41 -21.68
C THR A 314 -3.13 -47.23 -23.16
N SER A 315 -1.84 -47.24 -23.46
CA SER A 315 -1.26 -47.62 -24.77
C SER A 315 -0.63 -49.01 -24.60
N PRO A 316 -0.39 -49.78 -25.69
CA PRO A 316 0.99 -49.81 -26.21
C PRO A 316 1.21 -50.24 -27.69
N GLY A 317 2.33 -49.75 -28.26
CA GLY A 317 3.26 -50.45 -29.18
C GLY A 317 2.91 -50.53 -30.68
N ARG A 318 3.84 -50.75 -31.63
CA ARG A 318 5.31 -50.71 -31.72
C ARG A 318 5.70 -50.95 -33.21
N SER A 319 6.44 -50.02 -33.84
CA SER A 319 7.47 -50.21 -34.91
C SER A 319 7.07 -50.79 -36.31
N PRO A 320 8.01 -50.89 -37.29
CA PRO A 320 8.81 -49.83 -37.94
C PRO A 320 8.82 -49.96 -39.49
N ASN A 321 9.21 -48.92 -40.24
CA ASN A 321 9.96 -49.17 -41.47
C ASN A 321 10.90 -48.01 -41.82
N ARG A 322 12.16 -48.37 -42.07
CA ARG A 322 13.30 -47.48 -42.34
C ARG A 322 13.76 -47.76 -43.77
N SER A 323 14.07 -46.73 -44.55
CA SER A 323 15.09 -46.84 -45.59
C SER A 323 15.74 -45.48 -45.88
N PRO A 324 17.01 -45.48 -46.33
CA PRO A 324 17.97 -44.44 -46.02
C PRO A 324 18.47 -43.72 -47.29
N ASN A 325 18.63 -42.40 -47.25
CA ASN A 325 19.79 -41.78 -47.92
C ASN A 325 19.98 -40.29 -47.59
N ALA A 326 21.26 -39.95 -47.48
CA ALA A 326 21.89 -38.63 -47.63
C ALA A 326 21.64 -37.53 -46.57
N SER A 327 22.77 -37.06 -46.02
CA SER A 327 22.96 -36.12 -44.91
C SER A 327 22.52 -34.67 -45.20
N PRO A 328 22.02 -33.93 -44.19
CA PRO A 328 21.73 -32.50 -44.29
C PRO A 328 22.90 -31.60 -43.81
N LEU A 329 23.00 -30.41 -44.41
CA LEU A 329 23.81 -29.25 -44.00
C LEU A 329 23.36 -28.68 -42.62
N PRO A 330 24.22 -27.92 -41.92
CA PRO A 330 24.09 -27.69 -40.48
C PRO A 330 23.08 -26.60 -40.12
N SER A 331 22.25 -26.90 -39.12
CA SER A 331 21.39 -25.99 -38.37
C SER A 331 21.77 -26.02 -36.88
N PRO A 332 21.46 -24.97 -36.11
CA PRO A 332 22.27 -24.48 -35.00
C PRO A 332 22.26 -25.37 -33.74
N VAL A 333 23.34 -25.22 -32.97
CA VAL A 333 23.74 -25.95 -31.77
C VAL A 333 22.58 -26.15 -30.78
N ARG A 334 22.31 -27.42 -30.46
CA ARG A 334 21.30 -27.88 -29.49
C ARG A 334 21.99 -28.15 -28.14
N SER A 335 21.60 -27.41 -27.11
CA SER A 335 22.01 -27.62 -25.71
C SER A 335 21.51 -28.98 -25.16
N PRO A 336 22.15 -29.54 -24.11
CA PRO A 336 21.94 -30.92 -23.68
C PRO A 336 20.59 -31.16 -22.98
N ALA A 337 20.17 -32.42 -23.02
CA ALA A 337 18.86 -32.93 -22.60
C ALA A 337 18.47 -32.56 -21.16
N ARG A 338 17.26 -32.01 -20.98
CA ARG A 338 16.58 -31.90 -19.68
C ARG A 338 15.90 -33.22 -19.33
N THR A 339 16.26 -33.76 -18.17
CA THR A 339 15.44 -34.71 -17.39
C THR A 339 14.04 -34.12 -17.11
N PRO A 340 13.00 -34.93 -16.88
CA PRO A 340 11.67 -34.43 -16.59
C PRO A 340 11.73 -33.66 -15.26
N VAL A 341 11.59 -32.33 -15.34
CA VAL A 341 11.49 -31.45 -14.17
C VAL A 341 10.09 -31.59 -13.63
N ILE A 342 9.96 -32.14 -12.43
CA ILE A 342 8.75 -32.01 -11.61
C ILE A 342 8.58 -30.50 -11.39
N GLN A 343 7.49 -29.90 -11.88
CA GLN A 343 7.17 -28.49 -11.69
C GLN A 343 6.95 -28.25 -10.19
N GLN A 344 8.01 -27.86 -9.48
CA GLN A 344 7.90 -27.39 -8.10
C GLN A 344 7.33 -25.96 -8.14
N PRO A 345 6.26 -25.67 -7.38
CA PRO A 345 5.71 -24.32 -7.32
C PRO A 345 6.78 -23.39 -6.76
N CYS A 346 7.13 -22.35 -7.50
CA CYS A 346 8.12 -21.36 -7.10
C CYS A 346 7.50 -19.96 -7.13
N ALA A 347 8.05 -19.05 -6.37
CA ALA A 347 7.61 -17.67 -6.34
C ALA A 347 8.82 -16.74 -6.34
N GLN A 348 8.66 -15.55 -6.91
CA GLN A 348 9.68 -14.52 -6.89
C GLN A 348 9.32 -13.47 -5.84
N ALA A 349 10.30 -13.10 -5.02
CA ALA A 349 10.18 -12.01 -4.08
C ALA A 349 10.02 -10.67 -4.82
N LEU A 350 8.97 -9.92 -4.46
CA LEU A 350 8.72 -8.58 -4.99
C LEU A 350 9.46 -7.48 -4.23
N TYR A 351 9.92 -7.78 -3.02
CA TYR A 351 10.58 -6.84 -2.11
C TYR A 351 11.64 -7.56 -1.27
N ASP A 352 12.59 -6.81 -0.74
CA ASP A 352 13.46 -7.29 0.34
C ASP A 352 12.65 -7.52 1.62
N PHE A 353 12.93 -8.62 2.33
CA PHE A 353 12.30 -8.95 3.61
C PHE A 353 13.34 -9.47 4.61
N GLU A 354 13.46 -8.78 5.74
CA GLU A 354 14.25 -9.22 6.89
C GLU A 354 13.30 -9.80 7.95
N PRO A 355 13.51 -11.05 8.40
CA PRO A 355 12.62 -11.72 9.34
C PRO A 355 12.71 -11.08 10.73
N GLU A 356 11.57 -10.76 11.33
CA GLU A 356 11.50 -10.19 12.70
C GLU A 356 11.20 -11.26 13.74
N ASN A 357 10.60 -12.39 13.34
CA ASN A 357 10.21 -13.48 14.23
C ASN A 357 10.96 -14.79 13.91
N GLU A 358 11.18 -15.63 14.93
CA GLU A 358 11.75 -16.97 14.75
C GLU A 358 10.84 -17.84 13.87
N GLY A 359 11.36 -18.31 12.73
CA GLY A 359 10.64 -19.16 11.77
C GLY A 359 10.17 -18.45 10.48
N GLU A 360 10.38 -17.14 10.36
CA GLU A 360 10.16 -16.38 9.12
C GLU A 360 11.36 -16.51 8.18
N LEU A 361 11.10 -16.62 6.88
CA LEU A 361 12.16 -16.73 5.87
C LEU A 361 12.54 -15.35 5.33
N GLY A 362 13.80 -14.94 5.51
CA GLY A 362 14.35 -13.74 4.87
C GLY A 362 14.69 -13.95 3.40
N PHE A 363 14.46 -12.94 2.55
CA PHE A 363 14.74 -12.98 1.12
C PHE A 363 15.00 -11.59 0.54
N LYS A 364 15.63 -11.52 -0.64
CA LYS A 364 15.84 -10.25 -1.37
C LYS A 364 14.91 -10.11 -2.57
N GLU A 365 14.60 -8.88 -2.97
CA GLU A 365 13.86 -8.56 -4.18
C GLU A 365 14.47 -9.29 -5.39
N GLY A 366 13.63 -10.03 -6.11
CA GLY A 366 14.04 -10.84 -7.25
C GLY A 366 14.51 -12.26 -6.93
N GLU A 367 14.65 -12.62 -5.65
CA GLU A 367 15.00 -13.98 -5.23
C GLU A 367 13.85 -14.96 -5.52
N VAL A 368 14.19 -16.13 -6.08
CA VAL A 368 13.20 -17.19 -6.36
C VAL A 368 13.22 -18.20 -5.23
N VAL A 369 12.09 -18.31 -4.54
CA VAL A 369 11.86 -19.24 -3.42
C VAL A 369 10.99 -20.41 -3.87
N THR A 370 11.28 -21.60 -3.36
CA THR A 370 10.48 -22.80 -3.65
C THR A 370 9.39 -22.94 -2.61
N LEU A 371 8.13 -23.01 -3.04
CA LEU A 371 6.99 -23.19 -2.15
C LEU A 371 6.81 -24.68 -1.82
N THR A 372 6.72 -25.01 -0.53
CA THR A 372 6.63 -26.40 -0.07
C THR A 372 5.26 -26.76 0.48
N SER A 373 4.58 -25.82 1.13
CA SER A 373 3.23 -26.02 1.66
C SER A 373 2.46 -24.70 1.76
N ARG A 374 1.13 -24.78 1.63
CA ARG A 374 0.24 -23.66 1.96
C ARG A 374 -0.22 -23.83 3.40
N VAL A 375 0.11 -22.88 4.27
CA VAL A 375 -0.27 -22.93 5.70
C VAL A 375 -1.69 -22.38 5.87
N ASP A 376 -1.98 -21.25 5.22
CA ASP A 376 -3.29 -20.62 5.16
C ASP A 376 -3.47 -19.79 3.87
N ASP A 377 -4.50 -18.94 3.81
CA ASP A 377 -4.77 -18.13 2.62
C ASP A 377 -3.72 -17.04 2.35
N ASN A 378 -2.94 -16.66 3.35
CA ASN A 378 -2.03 -15.53 3.34
C ASN A 378 -0.57 -15.91 3.63
N CYS A 379 -0.28 -17.18 3.90
CA CYS A 379 1.02 -17.68 4.33
C CYS A 379 1.40 -19.00 3.64
N PHE A 380 2.64 -19.08 3.15
CA PHE A 380 3.23 -20.28 2.56
C PHE A 380 4.50 -20.68 3.30
N GLY A 381 4.71 -21.98 3.46
CA GLY A 381 6.02 -22.55 3.77
C GLY A 381 6.88 -22.53 2.51
N ALA A 382 8.09 -22.02 2.64
CA ALA A 382 9.03 -21.90 1.54
C ALA A 382 10.46 -22.24 1.95
N ILE A 383 11.25 -22.64 0.97
CA ILE A 383 12.68 -22.93 1.11
C ILE A 383 13.44 -22.02 0.15
N ALA A 384 14.36 -21.23 0.69
CA ALA A 384 15.39 -20.52 -0.04
C ALA A 384 16.70 -21.32 0.02
N ILE A 385 17.70 -20.92 -0.77
CA ILE A 385 18.93 -21.72 -1.03
C ILE A 385 19.61 -22.22 0.25
N ASN A 386 19.55 -21.46 1.35
CA ASN A 386 20.21 -21.79 2.61
C ASN A 386 19.30 -21.80 3.84
N ASP A 387 17.99 -21.58 3.69
CA ASP A 387 17.09 -21.40 4.83
C ASP A 387 15.64 -21.81 4.51
N ALA A 388 14.88 -22.21 5.52
CA ALA A 388 13.51 -22.68 5.40
C ALA A 388 12.62 -22.02 6.45
N GLY A 389 11.49 -21.48 6.02
CA GLY A 389 10.60 -20.74 6.91
C GLY A 389 9.26 -20.40 6.26
N PHE A 390 8.50 -19.59 6.96
CA PHE A 390 7.20 -19.12 6.49
C PHE A 390 7.31 -17.72 5.89
N LEU A 391 6.48 -17.44 4.89
CA LEU A 391 6.44 -16.15 4.22
C LEU A 391 5.01 -15.75 3.83
N LYS A 392 4.78 -14.45 3.69
CA LYS A 392 3.46 -13.90 3.39
C LYS A 392 3.22 -13.83 1.89
N ALA A 393 2.03 -14.25 1.45
CA ALA A 393 1.61 -14.26 0.06
C ALA A 393 1.68 -12.88 -0.62
N THR A 394 1.52 -11.79 0.16
CA THR A 394 1.55 -10.40 -0.33
C THR A 394 2.92 -9.92 -0.79
N LEU A 395 3.99 -10.65 -0.47
CA LEU A 395 5.37 -10.29 -0.81
C LEU A 395 5.89 -11.06 -2.04
N LEU A 396 5.05 -11.87 -2.66
CA LEU A 396 5.43 -12.83 -3.69
C LEU A 396 4.63 -12.68 -4.98
N GLU A 397 5.30 -12.94 -6.10
CA GLU A 397 4.66 -13.23 -7.38
C GLU A 397 4.80 -14.73 -7.70
N LEU A 398 3.67 -15.44 -7.81
CA LEU A 398 3.66 -16.87 -8.14
C LEU A 398 4.19 -17.09 -9.56
N ARG A 399 5.22 -17.92 -9.68
CA ARG A 399 5.74 -18.37 -10.97
C ARG A 399 5.43 -19.85 -11.17
N CYS A 400 4.57 -20.15 -12.14
CA CYS A 400 4.49 -21.50 -12.69
C CYS A 400 5.68 -21.69 -13.65
N GLN A 401 6.61 -22.60 -13.33
CA GLN A 401 7.57 -23.15 -14.30
C GLN A 401 7.01 -24.43 -14.90
#